data_AF-A0A933Q0J6-F1
#
_entry.id   AF-A0A933Q0J6-F1
#
_cell.length_a   1.000
_cell.length_b   1.000
_cell.length_c   1.000
_cell.angle_alpha   90.00
_cell.angle_beta   90.00
_cell.angle_gamma   90.00
#
_symmetry.space_group_name_H-M   'P 1'
#
loop_
_entity.id
_entity.type
_entity.pdbx_description
1 polymer ?
#
loop_
_entity_poly.entity_id
_entity_poly.type
_entity_poly.pdbx_seq_one_letter_code
_entity_poly.pdbx_strand_id
1 'polypeptide(L)'
;MRDRRNGKSTALNAPRADKRPIAYITDMQFSSALHFVPNESVIAGMNKAARDNTVWLDFYDGTHDLKHWYRAKHYRSYAGFIGTIGGTFKARENVWRQLSRDVPCVRCMTPMDEPGPYVGVDEHAGMELAVKHLYDEGHRRIGFAAIGTAAYHEARKSGFIAAMQRYGMEAREAWMYDYTATAEELTATDYVKRMSTIAKLLAKQLAVKKMSVQAIVCPDDILARCFADEVRRLGMRVPHDIAITGFNDDGEFRDDAKAITSIHQDWTRIGYESVQLLVELIAQKRRPTDAAAVRLIPPKIAVRRSSLKSSLGIMHDGTFRDRVYEYIKANYTDSAAIRRMHEVFGLSKDHFSDRFKRAFGRSYTDIVTDYRLTIAAEKLRFAAHPITELYRACGFGTHQHFSALFKRVYDMTPSEYREKHLCVKE
;
A
#
# COMPACT_ATOMS: atom_id res chain seq x y z
N MET A 1 -26.42 28.71 23.71
CA MET A 1 -27.63 28.02 23.20
C MET A 1 -27.36 27.68 21.73
N ARG A 2 -26.63 26.60 21.43
CA ARG A 2 -27.15 25.27 21.04
C ARG A 2 -28.34 25.35 20.08
N ASP A 3 -28.05 25.26 18.78
CA ASP A 3 -29.03 24.83 17.79
C ASP A 3 -28.69 23.40 17.34
N ARG A 4 -29.68 22.51 17.49
CA ARG A 4 -29.63 21.08 17.20
C ARG A 4 -30.13 20.91 15.76
N ARG A 5 -29.28 20.45 14.84
CA ARG A 5 -29.78 19.88 13.58
C ARG A 5 -29.59 18.38 13.56
N ASN A 6 -30.72 17.71 13.75
CA ASN A 6 -30.96 16.29 13.55
C ASN A 6 -30.61 15.90 12.10
N GLY A 7 -29.51 15.19 11.90
CA GLY A 7 -29.32 14.32 10.74
C GLY A 7 -30.04 13.00 11.03
N LYS A 8 -31.19 12.79 10.40
CA LYS A 8 -31.95 11.52 10.48
C LYS A 8 -31.10 10.39 9.89
N SER A 9 -30.68 9.50 10.78
CA SER A 9 -30.21 8.15 10.46
C SER A 9 -31.30 7.42 9.67
N THR A 10 -30.98 7.00 8.45
CA THR A 10 -31.78 6.02 7.71
C THR A 10 -31.63 4.68 8.41
N ALA A 11 -32.72 4.30 9.09
CA ALA A 11 -32.81 3.10 9.90
C ALA A 11 -32.60 1.83 9.06
N LEU A 12 -31.45 1.20 9.22
CA LEU A 12 -31.27 -0.24 9.06
C LEU A 12 -30.64 -0.74 10.36
N ASN A 13 -31.46 -1.47 11.14
CA ASN A 13 -31.17 -2.12 12.43
C ASN A 13 -31.15 -1.19 13.67
N ALA A 14 -32.33 -1.01 14.28
CA ALA A 14 -32.43 -0.50 15.65
C ALA A 14 -31.78 -1.48 16.65
N PRO A 15 -31.03 -1.00 17.66
CA PRO A 15 -30.35 -1.87 18.63
C PRO A 15 -31.36 -2.67 19.47
N ARG A 16 -31.07 -3.95 19.71
CA ARG A 16 -31.68 -4.65 20.86
C ARG A 16 -31.11 -4.03 22.13
N ALA A 17 -31.98 -3.62 23.06
CA ALA A 17 -31.64 -2.86 24.27
C ALA A 17 -30.71 -3.60 25.26
N ASP A 18 -30.31 -4.84 24.97
CA ASP A 18 -29.60 -5.77 25.85
C ASP A 18 -28.09 -5.94 25.52
N LYS A 19 -27.58 -5.35 24.43
CA LYS A 19 -26.18 -5.53 24.01
C LYS A 19 -25.36 -4.24 24.07
N ARG A 20 -24.29 -4.26 24.87
CA ARG A 20 -23.28 -3.18 24.92
C ARG A 20 -22.50 -3.13 23.59
N PRO A 21 -22.20 -1.94 23.03
CA PRO A 21 -21.40 -1.79 21.81
C PRO A 21 -19.94 -2.22 22.03
N ILE A 22 -19.22 -2.50 20.94
CA ILE A 22 -17.76 -2.55 20.93
C ILE A 22 -17.20 -1.22 20.41
N ALA A 23 -15.97 -0.89 20.77
CA ALA A 23 -15.32 0.33 20.30
C ALA A 23 -13.97 0.07 19.64
N TYR A 24 -13.69 0.80 18.56
CA TYR A 24 -12.38 0.91 17.97
C TYR A 24 -11.71 2.22 18.42
N ILE A 25 -10.59 2.12 19.13
CA ILE A 25 -9.78 3.24 19.62
C ILE A 25 -8.59 3.43 18.67
N THR A 26 -8.48 4.63 18.11
CA THR A 26 -7.39 4.98 17.19
C THR A 26 -6.96 6.44 17.40
N ASP A 27 -5.71 6.79 17.05
CA ASP A 27 -5.17 8.14 17.19
C ASP A 27 -5.46 8.93 15.90
N MET A 28 -6.70 9.38 15.73
CA MET A 28 -7.10 10.09 14.53
C MET A 28 -6.88 11.59 14.68
N GLN A 29 -5.69 12.06 14.27
CA GLN A 29 -5.67 13.39 13.67
C GLN A 29 -6.35 13.29 12.30
N PHE A 30 -7.67 13.40 12.27
CA PHE A 30 -8.50 13.46 11.06
C PHE A 30 -8.14 14.63 10.10
N SER A 31 -7.12 15.43 10.40
CA SER A 31 -6.83 16.71 9.77
C SER A 31 -5.51 16.79 9.00
N SER A 32 -4.66 15.75 8.96
CA SER A 32 -3.44 15.77 8.13
C SER A 32 -3.58 14.83 6.93
N ALA A 33 -3.44 15.41 5.74
CA ALA A 33 -3.71 14.81 4.44
C ALA A 33 -2.74 13.69 4.01
N LEU A 34 -2.11 12.95 4.93
CA LEU A 34 -0.93 12.14 4.62
C LEU A 34 -0.93 10.67 5.07
N HIS A 35 -1.99 10.11 5.68
CA HIS A 35 -1.99 8.68 6.08
C HIS A 35 -3.38 8.01 6.08
N PHE A 36 -4.05 7.93 4.93
CA PHE A 36 -5.46 7.48 4.89
C PHE A 36 -5.78 6.12 4.23
N VAL A 37 -4.83 5.38 3.67
CA VAL A 37 -5.16 4.12 2.95
C VAL A 37 -5.38 2.90 3.88
N PRO A 38 -4.54 2.64 4.90
CA PRO A 38 -4.75 1.49 5.79
C PRO A 38 -6.03 1.60 6.62
N ASN A 39 -6.33 2.82 7.12
CA ASN A 39 -7.43 3.02 8.06
C ASN A 39 -8.81 2.85 7.42
N GLU A 40 -9.05 3.39 6.22
CA GLU A 40 -10.33 3.18 5.52
C GLU A 40 -10.59 1.69 5.27
N SER A 41 -9.56 0.97 4.83
CA SER A 41 -9.65 -0.46 4.56
C SER A 41 -9.90 -1.28 5.83
N VAL A 42 -9.16 -0.98 6.91
CA VAL A 42 -9.37 -1.59 8.24
C VAL A 42 -10.79 -1.32 8.73
N ILE A 43 -11.24 -0.06 8.69
CA ILE A 43 -12.58 0.34 9.12
C ILE A 43 -13.66 -0.33 8.27
N ALA A 44 -13.46 -0.46 6.96
CA ALA A 44 -14.38 -1.18 6.07
C ALA A 44 -14.50 -2.67 6.47
N GLY A 45 -13.37 -3.31 6.77
CA GLY A 45 -13.32 -4.68 7.30
C GLY A 45 -14.06 -4.83 8.64
N MET A 46 -13.78 -3.92 9.58
CA MET A 46 -14.44 -3.90 10.89
C MET A 46 -15.95 -3.70 10.76
N ASN A 47 -16.40 -2.75 9.94
CA ASN A 47 -17.82 -2.49 9.69
C ASN A 47 -18.51 -3.70 9.06
N LYS A 48 -17.84 -4.42 8.16
CA LYS A 48 -18.37 -5.66 7.61
C LYS A 48 -18.54 -6.72 8.70
N ALA A 49 -17.50 -6.99 9.49
CA ALA A 49 -17.56 -7.98 10.56
C ALA A 49 -18.58 -7.63 11.65
N ALA A 50 -18.75 -6.33 11.95
CA ALA A 50 -19.74 -5.85 12.89
C ALA A 50 -21.17 -6.16 12.42
N ARG A 51 -21.46 -5.94 11.12
CA ARG A 51 -22.73 -6.34 10.50
C ARG A 51 -22.94 -7.84 10.55
N ASP A 52 -21.94 -8.62 10.16
CA ASP A 52 -22.02 -10.09 10.12
C ASP A 52 -22.27 -10.69 11.53
N ASN A 53 -21.76 -10.04 12.58
CA ASN A 53 -21.95 -10.47 13.97
C ASN A 53 -23.12 -9.77 14.69
N THR A 54 -23.85 -8.87 14.01
CA THR A 54 -24.92 -8.06 14.62
C THR A 54 -24.46 -7.33 15.90
N VAL A 55 -23.27 -6.72 15.86
CA VAL A 55 -22.72 -5.88 16.93
C VAL A 55 -22.62 -4.43 16.48
N TRP A 56 -22.80 -3.51 17.43
CA TRP A 56 -22.58 -2.08 17.19
C TRP A 56 -21.11 -1.74 17.37
N LEU A 57 -20.53 -1.02 16.41
CA LEU A 57 -19.14 -0.57 16.44
C LEU A 57 -19.10 0.95 16.54
N ASP A 58 -18.58 1.45 17.66
CA ASP A 58 -18.27 2.87 17.86
C ASP A 58 -16.81 3.16 17.52
N PHE A 59 -16.57 4.38 17.04
CA PHE A 59 -15.23 4.89 16.75
C PHE A 59 -14.86 5.93 17.81
N TYR A 60 -13.77 5.68 18.52
CA TYR A 60 -13.26 6.59 19.54
C TYR A 60 -11.89 7.11 19.12
N ASP A 61 -11.82 8.43 18.92
CA ASP A 61 -10.55 9.10 18.71
C ASP A 61 -9.82 9.24 20.06
N GLY A 62 -8.76 8.46 20.22
CA GLY A 62 -7.94 8.42 21.42
C GLY A 62 -7.09 9.67 21.60
N THR A 63 -6.95 10.54 20.59
CA THR A 63 -6.12 11.76 20.63
C THR A 63 -6.35 12.61 21.89
N HIS A 64 -7.58 12.60 22.40
CA HIS A 64 -8.02 13.38 23.56
C HIS A 64 -8.18 12.51 24.83
N ASP A 65 -7.35 12.80 25.84
CA ASP A 65 -7.44 12.36 27.25
C ASP A 65 -8.07 10.98 27.53
N LEU A 66 -7.54 9.93 26.87
CA LEU A 66 -7.92 8.53 27.12
C LEU A 66 -7.78 8.14 28.62
N LYS A 67 -6.87 8.79 29.35
CA LYS A 67 -6.69 8.61 30.80
C LYS A 67 -7.90 9.13 31.58
N HIS A 68 -8.40 10.32 31.28
CA HIS A 68 -9.62 10.84 31.90
C HIS A 68 -10.83 9.99 31.55
N TRP A 69 -11.00 9.62 30.28
CA TRP A 69 -12.09 8.75 29.84
C TRP A 69 -12.09 7.40 30.58
N TYR A 70 -10.90 6.81 30.78
CA TYR A 70 -10.72 5.61 31.58
C TYR A 70 -11.06 5.84 33.06
N ARG A 71 -10.53 6.90 33.68
CA ARG A 71 -10.79 7.24 35.10
C ARG A 71 -12.27 7.54 35.39
N ALA A 72 -12.96 8.17 34.45
CA ALA A 72 -14.40 8.41 34.48
C ALA A 72 -15.23 7.12 34.29
N LYS A 73 -14.59 5.97 34.07
CA LYS A 73 -15.19 4.65 33.89
C LYS A 73 -16.12 4.55 32.68
N HIS A 74 -15.96 5.42 31.67
CA HIS A 74 -16.76 5.38 30.46
C HIS A 74 -16.58 4.08 29.67
N TYR A 75 -15.43 3.42 29.79
CA TYR A 75 -15.19 2.12 29.16
C TYR A 75 -16.20 1.03 29.55
N ARG A 76 -16.86 1.14 30.70
CA ARG A 76 -17.82 0.14 31.19
C ARG A 76 -19.09 0.04 30.34
N SER A 77 -19.41 1.06 29.56
CA SER A 77 -20.55 1.02 28.63
C SER A 77 -20.31 0.11 27.42
N TYR A 78 -19.07 -0.33 27.19
CA TYR A 78 -18.70 -1.16 26.05
C TYR A 78 -18.48 -2.63 26.45
N ALA A 79 -18.75 -3.53 25.52
CA ALA A 79 -18.51 -4.96 25.65
C ALA A 79 -17.04 -5.34 25.43
N GLY A 80 -16.29 -4.52 24.68
CA GLY A 80 -14.89 -4.75 24.39
C GLY A 80 -14.31 -3.72 23.42
N PHE A 81 -13.00 -3.80 23.22
CA PHE A 81 -12.23 -2.78 22.51
C PHE A 81 -11.28 -3.36 21.48
N ILE A 82 -11.14 -2.65 20.37
CA ILE A 82 -10.07 -2.85 19.39
C ILE A 82 -9.19 -1.61 19.43
N GLY A 83 -7.88 -1.76 19.37
CA GLY A 83 -6.95 -0.63 19.43
C GLY A 83 -5.80 -0.74 18.44
N THR A 84 -5.51 0.37 17.74
CA THR A 84 -4.21 0.60 17.09
C THR A 84 -3.32 1.41 18.00
N ILE A 85 -2.10 0.96 18.25
CA ILE A 85 -1.14 1.69 19.09
C ILE A 85 0.03 2.11 18.21
N GLY A 86 -0.01 3.36 17.74
CA GLY A 86 1.08 4.04 17.04
C GLY A 86 2.06 4.71 18.02
N GLY A 87 3.31 4.91 17.57
CA GLY A 87 4.52 5.21 18.37
C GLY A 87 4.55 6.47 19.26
N THR A 88 3.46 7.18 19.47
CA THR A 88 3.34 8.30 20.42
C THR A 88 2.86 7.87 21.83
N PHE A 89 2.76 6.56 22.11
CA PHE A 89 1.98 6.04 23.25
C PHE A 89 2.63 5.33 24.43
N LYS A 90 3.80 5.77 24.91
CA LYS A 90 4.26 5.35 26.25
C LYS A 90 3.27 5.72 27.37
N ALA A 91 2.52 6.82 27.24
CA ALA A 91 1.53 7.24 28.22
C ALA A 91 0.18 6.48 28.14
N ARG A 92 -0.17 5.91 26.98
CA ARG A 92 -1.44 5.15 26.77
C ARG A 92 -1.25 3.64 26.84
N GLU A 93 -0.04 3.09 26.71
CA GLU A 93 0.25 1.68 27.05
C GLU A 93 -0.29 1.31 28.42
N ASN A 94 -0.10 2.18 29.42
CA ASN A 94 -0.65 2.01 30.76
C ASN A 94 -2.19 1.93 30.77
N VAL A 95 -2.87 2.70 29.92
CA VAL A 95 -4.35 2.68 29.83
C VAL A 95 -4.83 1.44 29.10
N TRP A 96 -4.19 1.06 27.99
CA TRP A 96 -4.51 -0.17 27.27
C TRP A 96 -4.34 -1.40 28.18
N ARG A 97 -3.23 -1.46 28.92
CA ARG A 97 -2.95 -2.55 29.88
C ARG A 97 -3.98 -2.60 31.01
N GLN A 98 -4.48 -1.44 31.45
CA GLN A 98 -5.54 -1.38 32.45
C GLN A 98 -6.89 -1.81 31.86
N LEU A 99 -7.23 -1.32 30.67
CA LEU A 99 -8.44 -1.67 29.94
C LEU A 99 -8.52 -3.18 29.66
N SER A 100 -7.41 -3.78 29.20
CA SER A 100 -7.32 -5.21 28.90
C SER A 100 -7.39 -6.10 30.15
N ARG A 101 -7.35 -5.56 31.36
CA ARG A 101 -7.65 -6.33 32.59
C ARG A 101 -9.14 -6.34 32.92
N ASP A 102 -9.85 -5.29 32.54
CA ASP A 102 -11.24 -5.06 32.92
C ASP A 102 -12.25 -5.53 31.85
N VAL A 103 -11.86 -5.51 30.56
CA VAL A 103 -12.75 -5.77 29.42
C VAL A 103 -12.00 -6.44 28.26
N PRO A 104 -12.67 -7.28 27.44
CA PRO A 104 -12.11 -7.86 26.22
C PRO A 104 -11.42 -6.82 25.33
N CYS A 105 -10.17 -7.07 24.95
CA CYS A 105 -9.36 -6.17 24.13
C CYS A 105 -8.62 -6.95 23.04
N VAL A 106 -8.65 -6.44 21.80
CA VAL A 106 -7.88 -6.95 20.66
C VAL A 106 -7.00 -5.85 20.09
N ARG A 107 -5.71 -6.16 19.91
CA ARG A 107 -4.78 -5.26 19.23
C ARG A 107 -4.86 -5.45 17.73
N CYS A 108 -4.78 -4.35 16.98
CA CYS A 108 -4.91 -4.34 15.53
C CYS A 108 -3.68 -3.67 14.89
N MET A 109 -3.25 -4.21 13.74
CA MET A 109 -2.14 -3.73 12.90
C MET A 109 -0.74 -3.90 13.52
N THR A 110 -0.44 -3.17 14.58
CA THR A 110 0.93 -3.09 15.12
C THR A 110 1.12 -4.05 16.30
N PRO A 111 2.13 -4.95 16.27
CA PRO A 111 2.48 -5.76 17.43
C PRO A 111 3.05 -4.88 18.55
N MET A 112 2.84 -5.27 19.81
CA MET A 112 3.55 -4.68 20.96
C MET A 112 4.38 -5.75 21.66
N ASP A 113 5.37 -5.31 22.46
CA ASP A 113 6.24 -6.17 23.26
C ASP A 113 5.47 -7.04 24.28
N GLU A 114 4.28 -6.60 24.69
CA GLU A 114 3.45 -7.36 25.64
C GLU A 114 2.62 -8.48 24.97
N PRO A 115 2.42 -9.62 25.64
CA PRO A 115 1.53 -10.68 25.15
C PRO A 115 0.05 -10.29 25.25
N GLY A 116 -0.78 -10.89 24.39
CA GLY A 116 -2.25 -10.70 24.39
C GLY A 116 -2.87 -10.79 22.99
N PRO A 117 -4.21 -10.80 22.88
CA PRO A 117 -4.92 -10.92 21.62
C PRO A 117 -4.47 -9.89 20.60
N TYR A 118 -4.14 -10.36 19.40
CA TYR A 118 -3.56 -9.55 18.35
C TYR A 118 -3.99 -10.04 16.98
N VAL A 119 -4.35 -9.09 16.12
CA VAL A 119 -4.58 -9.32 14.70
C VAL A 119 -3.71 -8.34 13.91
N GLY A 120 -2.89 -8.88 13.01
CA GLY A 120 -2.05 -8.08 12.13
C GLY A 120 -1.44 -8.93 11.04
N VAL A 121 -0.51 -8.36 10.29
CA VAL A 121 0.17 -9.08 9.22
C VAL A 121 1.21 -10.06 9.78
N ASP A 122 1.44 -11.16 9.07
CA ASP A 122 2.63 -11.99 9.30
C ASP A 122 3.88 -11.28 8.74
N GLU A 123 4.58 -10.53 9.60
CA GLU A 123 5.78 -9.76 9.25
C GLU A 123 6.91 -10.66 8.71
N HIS A 124 7.08 -11.87 9.27
CA HIS A 124 8.10 -12.82 8.83
C HIS A 124 7.77 -13.37 7.44
N ALA A 125 6.51 -13.78 7.21
CA ALA A 125 6.08 -14.23 5.90
C ALA A 125 6.21 -13.12 4.85
N GLY A 126 5.94 -11.86 5.22
CA GLY A 126 6.14 -10.71 4.34
C GLY A 126 7.60 -10.54 3.92
N MET A 127 8.53 -10.65 4.87
CA MET A 127 9.96 -10.59 4.57
C MET A 127 10.45 -11.79 3.76
N GLU A 128 9.91 -12.99 4.04
CA GLU A 128 10.20 -14.17 3.23
C GLU A 128 9.77 -13.97 1.77
N LEU A 129 8.58 -13.42 1.52
CA LEU A 129 8.13 -13.10 0.16
C LEU A 129 9.06 -12.11 -0.55
N ALA A 130 9.51 -11.05 0.14
CA ALA A 130 10.42 -10.06 -0.43
C ALA A 130 11.78 -10.68 -0.80
N VAL A 131 12.39 -11.44 0.13
CA VAL A 131 13.68 -12.10 -0.09
C VAL A 131 13.56 -13.18 -1.15
N LYS A 132 12.51 -14.00 -1.12
CA LYS A 132 12.24 -15.03 -2.12
C LYS A 132 12.13 -14.41 -3.51
N HIS A 133 11.35 -13.34 -3.66
CA HIS A 133 11.23 -12.62 -4.93
C HIS A 133 12.58 -12.19 -5.47
N LEU A 134 13.40 -11.52 -4.65
CA LEU A 134 14.73 -11.07 -5.06
C LEU A 134 15.68 -12.25 -5.37
N TYR A 135 15.56 -13.34 -4.62
CA TYR A 135 16.31 -14.57 -4.87
C TYR A 135 15.93 -15.23 -6.20
N ASP A 136 14.64 -15.33 -6.50
CA ASP A 136 14.10 -15.88 -7.75
C ASP A 136 14.52 -15.00 -8.95
N GLU A 137 14.55 -13.68 -8.76
CA GLU A 137 15.13 -12.74 -9.72
C GLU A 137 16.66 -12.87 -9.83
N GLY A 138 17.33 -13.68 -9.01
CA GLY A 138 18.75 -13.95 -9.12
C GLY A 138 19.64 -12.97 -8.34
N HIS A 139 19.10 -12.16 -7.44
CA HIS A 139 19.89 -11.39 -6.49
C HIS A 139 20.43 -12.34 -5.41
N ARG A 140 21.68 -12.11 -4.99
CA ARG A 140 22.35 -12.93 -3.95
C ARG A 140 22.95 -12.09 -2.83
N ARG A 141 23.30 -10.84 -3.13
CA ARG A 141 23.74 -9.85 -2.15
C ARG A 141 22.59 -8.90 -1.87
N ILE A 142 21.79 -9.23 -0.87
CA ILE A 142 20.59 -8.47 -0.51
C ILE A 142 20.84 -7.80 0.83
N GLY A 143 20.63 -6.48 0.88
CA GLY A 143 20.68 -5.70 2.11
C GLY A 143 19.30 -5.39 2.68
N PHE A 144 19.29 -4.91 3.91
CA PHE A 144 18.08 -4.48 4.61
C PHE A 144 18.26 -3.06 5.14
N ALA A 145 17.26 -2.22 4.93
CA ALA A 145 17.21 -0.86 5.47
C ALA A 145 16.48 -0.87 6.81
N ALA A 146 17.18 -0.71 7.93
CA ALA A 146 16.57 -0.62 9.25
C ALA A 146 16.17 0.82 9.57
N ILE A 147 15.00 0.99 10.19
CA ILE A 147 14.47 2.29 10.62
C ILE A 147 14.02 2.25 12.08
N GLY A 148 14.96 2.50 12.99
CA GLY A 148 14.67 2.58 14.42
C GLY A 148 14.31 1.25 15.07
N THR A 149 13.70 1.32 16.26
CA THR A 149 13.62 0.20 17.22
C THR A 149 12.18 -0.26 17.52
N ALA A 150 11.21 0.09 16.68
CA ALA A 150 9.82 -0.36 16.90
C ALA A 150 9.69 -1.87 16.70
N ALA A 151 8.81 -2.53 17.46
CA ALA A 151 8.66 -3.99 17.48
C ALA A 151 8.43 -4.61 16.09
N TYR A 152 7.65 -3.96 15.22
CA TYR A 152 7.42 -4.45 13.86
C TYR A 152 8.65 -4.29 12.94
N HIS A 153 9.52 -3.30 13.18
CA HIS A 153 10.79 -3.20 12.46
C HIS A 153 11.75 -4.32 12.87
N GLU A 154 11.80 -4.67 14.15
CA GLU A 154 12.59 -5.82 14.63
C GLU A 154 12.03 -7.16 14.09
N ALA A 155 10.71 -7.31 14.03
CA ALA A 155 10.07 -8.47 13.40
C ALA A 155 10.41 -8.56 11.90
N ARG A 156 10.40 -7.43 11.17
CA ARG A 156 10.82 -7.40 9.75
C ARG A 156 12.32 -7.70 9.59
N LYS A 157 13.18 -7.14 10.44
CA LYS A 157 14.62 -7.39 10.41
C LYS A 157 14.95 -8.87 10.67
N SER A 158 14.36 -9.44 11.72
CA SER A 158 14.55 -10.86 12.05
C SER A 158 13.95 -11.79 10.99
N GLY A 159 12.77 -11.47 10.45
CA GLY A 159 12.16 -12.16 9.31
C GLY A 159 13.04 -12.14 8.05
N PHE A 160 13.65 -10.99 7.74
CA PHE A 160 14.62 -10.87 6.65
C PHE A 160 15.84 -11.79 6.86
N ILE A 161 16.43 -11.78 8.05
CA ILE A 161 17.60 -12.63 8.38
C ILE A 161 17.25 -14.11 8.23
N ALA A 162 16.11 -14.53 8.79
CA ALA A 162 15.64 -15.90 8.69
C ALA A 162 15.38 -16.32 7.24
N ALA A 163 14.79 -15.44 6.42
CA ALA A 163 14.56 -15.68 5.01
C ALA A 163 15.88 -15.81 4.22
N MET A 164 16.86 -14.94 4.46
CA MET A 164 18.19 -15.05 3.83
C MET A 164 18.82 -16.42 4.12
N GLN A 165 18.81 -16.85 5.38
CA GLN A 165 19.32 -18.17 5.80
C GLN A 165 18.55 -19.32 5.12
N ARG A 166 17.22 -19.24 5.06
CA ARG A 166 16.36 -20.26 4.42
C ARG A 166 16.70 -20.48 2.94
N TYR A 167 17.10 -19.43 2.23
CA TYR A 167 17.52 -19.52 0.81
C TYR A 167 19.03 -19.72 0.63
N GLY A 168 19.75 -20.10 1.70
CA GLY A 168 21.19 -20.38 1.65
C GLY A 168 22.05 -19.13 1.40
N MET A 169 21.53 -17.94 1.72
CA MET A 169 22.25 -16.66 1.60
C MET A 169 22.70 -16.16 2.97
N GLU A 170 23.82 -15.45 2.99
CA GLU A 170 24.37 -14.86 4.21
C GLU A 170 23.75 -13.48 4.47
N ALA A 171 23.19 -13.27 5.67
CA ALA A 171 22.77 -11.94 6.13
C ALA A 171 23.95 -11.24 6.83
N ARG A 172 24.83 -10.60 6.06
CA ARG A 172 26.02 -9.92 6.59
C ARG A 172 25.64 -8.65 7.34
N GLU A 173 26.31 -8.38 8.46
CA GLU A 173 26.21 -7.10 9.17
C GLU A 173 26.56 -5.93 8.24
N ALA A 174 27.54 -6.10 7.35
CA ALA A 174 27.90 -5.10 6.36
C ALA A 174 26.76 -4.72 5.40
N TRP A 175 25.73 -5.57 5.24
CA TRP A 175 24.56 -5.35 4.39
C TRP A 175 23.34 -4.85 5.17
N MET A 176 23.49 -4.61 6.47
CA MET A 176 22.51 -3.90 7.29
C MET A 176 22.81 -2.41 7.19
N TYR A 177 21.80 -1.65 6.76
CA TYR A 177 21.85 -0.20 6.64
C TYR A 177 20.97 0.37 7.73
N ASP A 178 21.59 0.89 8.79
CA ASP A 178 20.89 1.29 9.99
C ASP A 178 20.86 2.81 10.15
N TYR A 179 19.85 3.28 10.86
CA TYR A 179 19.66 4.68 11.19
C TYR A 179 19.59 4.85 12.70
N THR A 180 20.59 5.53 13.24
CA THR A 180 20.56 6.03 14.62
C THR A 180 20.02 7.45 14.60
N ALA A 181 18.85 7.65 15.22
CA ALA A 181 18.19 8.94 15.19
C ALA A 181 18.93 10.03 15.98
N THR A 182 19.02 11.23 15.41
CA THR A 182 19.40 12.44 16.15
C THR A 182 18.20 13.03 16.88
N ALA A 183 18.44 13.86 17.91
CA ALA A 183 17.39 14.48 18.70
C ALA A 183 16.43 15.35 17.86
N GLU A 184 16.89 15.97 16.77
CA GLU A 184 16.10 16.84 15.89
C GLU A 184 15.20 16.05 14.91
N GLU A 185 15.59 14.84 14.52
CA GLU A 185 14.79 13.99 13.62
C GLU A 185 13.68 13.24 14.39
N LEU A 186 13.88 13.02 15.70
CA LEU A 186 12.86 12.48 16.59
C LEU A 186 11.71 13.46 16.82
N THR A 187 11.97 14.77 16.75
CA THR A 187 10.98 15.84 16.96
C THR A 187 10.24 16.26 15.69
N ALA A 188 10.67 15.81 14.50
CA ALA A 188 9.94 16.04 13.25
C ALA A 188 8.59 15.31 13.28
N THR A 189 7.49 16.08 13.28
CA THR A 189 6.11 15.59 13.20
C THR A 189 5.72 15.11 11.81
N ASP A 190 6.46 15.51 10.77
CA ASP A 190 6.24 15.08 9.38
C ASP A 190 6.98 13.76 9.10
N TYR A 191 6.19 12.68 8.94
CA TYR A 191 6.68 11.33 8.69
C TYR A 191 7.45 11.21 7.37
N VAL A 192 6.98 11.85 6.29
CA VAL A 192 7.63 11.79 4.97
C VAL A 192 8.96 12.51 5.02
N LYS A 193 9.01 13.68 5.67
CA LYS A 193 10.28 14.39 5.87
C LYS A 193 11.28 13.56 6.66
N ARG A 194 10.83 12.87 7.71
CA ARG A 194 11.66 11.93 8.49
C ARG A 194 12.20 10.81 7.61
N MET A 195 11.34 10.13 6.84
CA MET A 195 11.75 9.04 5.95
C MET A 195 12.71 9.50 4.85
N SER A 196 12.54 10.71 4.33
CA SER A 196 13.45 11.33 3.37
C SER A 196 14.85 11.55 3.95
N THR A 197 14.94 12.08 5.18
CA THR A 197 16.24 12.25 5.86
C THR A 197 16.92 10.91 6.11
N ILE A 198 16.18 9.91 6.58
CA ILE A 198 16.70 8.56 6.81
C ILE A 198 17.23 7.97 5.50
N ALA A 199 16.43 8.00 4.43
CA ALA A 199 16.81 7.52 3.11
C ALA A 199 18.13 8.12 2.61
N LYS A 200 18.34 9.43 2.81
CA LYS A 200 19.59 10.12 2.44
C LYS A 200 20.80 9.58 3.22
N LEU A 201 20.65 9.28 4.50
CA LEU A 201 21.72 8.69 5.32
C LEU A 201 22.03 7.26 4.86
N LEU A 202 21.01 6.44 4.61
CA LEU A 202 21.18 5.07 4.12
C LEU A 202 21.86 5.05 2.75
N ALA A 203 21.50 5.96 1.83
CA ALA A 203 22.10 6.05 0.51
C ALA A 203 23.59 6.44 0.59
N LYS A 204 23.96 7.35 1.51
CA LYS A 204 25.36 7.65 1.82
C LYS A 204 26.12 6.43 2.34
N GLN A 205 25.52 5.65 3.25
CA GLN A 205 26.13 4.40 3.73
C GLN A 205 26.35 3.40 2.60
N LEU A 206 25.38 3.26 1.68
CA LEU A 206 25.51 2.42 0.49
C LEU A 206 26.69 2.85 -0.40
N ALA A 207 26.86 4.16 -0.60
CA ALA A 207 28.00 4.70 -1.35
C ALA A 207 29.34 4.40 -0.66
N VAL A 208 29.45 4.65 0.65
CA VAL A 208 30.65 4.37 1.46
C VAL A 208 31.01 2.87 1.43
N LYS A 209 29.99 2.00 1.51
CA LYS A 209 30.15 0.55 1.42
C LYS A 209 30.35 0.04 -0.01
N LYS A 210 30.69 0.92 -0.96
CA LYS A 210 31.01 0.62 -2.37
C LYS A 210 29.96 -0.26 -3.07
N MET A 211 28.68 -0.05 -2.76
CA MET A 211 27.57 -0.75 -3.42
C MET A 211 27.71 -2.28 -3.31
N SER A 212 28.04 -2.77 -2.11
CA SER A 212 28.30 -4.20 -1.86
C SER A 212 27.08 -5.11 -2.03
N VAL A 213 25.87 -4.54 -2.16
CA VAL A 213 24.60 -5.24 -2.37
C VAL A 213 24.01 -4.94 -3.76
N GLN A 214 23.20 -5.87 -4.26
CA GLN A 214 22.48 -5.79 -5.54
C GLN A 214 21.01 -5.45 -5.36
N ALA A 215 20.50 -5.60 -4.14
CA ALA A 215 19.12 -5.30 -3.80
C ALA A 215 19.03 -4.83 -2.35
N ILE A 216 18.04 -3.99 -2.05
CA ILE A 216 17.70 -3.59 -0.68
C ILE A 216 16.21 -3.86 -0.43
N VAL A 217 15.94 -4.56 0.67
CA VAL A 217 14.60 -4.68 1.24
C VAL A 217 14.39 -3.51 2.20
N CYS A 218 13.46 -2.62 1.87
CA CYS A 218 13.00 -1.58 2.76
C CYS A 218 11.75 -2.06 3.52
N PRO A 219 11.67 -1.83 4.84
CA PRO A 219 10.52 -2.24 5.66
C PRO A 219 9.35 -1.27 5.53
N ASP A 220 9.39 -0.26 4.67
CA ASP A 220 8.32 0.72 4.48
C ASP A 220 8.37 1.31 3.06
N ASP A 221 7.21 1.52 2.43
CA ASP A 221 7.11 2.03 1.06
C ASP A 221 7.56 3.49 0.92
N ILE A 222 7.30 4.34 1.92
CA ILE A 222 7.72 5.75 1.90
C ILE A 222 9.24 5.81 1.99
N LEU A 223 9.84 5.01 2.88
CA LEU A 223 11.29 4.86 2.93
C LEU A 223 11.84 4.33 1.60
N ALA A 224 11.23 3.28 1.04
CA ALA A 224 11.69 2.67 -0.20
C ALA A 224 11.68 3.67 -1.36
N ARG A 225 10.63 4.51 -1.45
CA ARG A 225 10.50 5.58 -2.43
C ARG A 225 11.58 6.64 -2.24
N CYS A 226 11.72 7.17 -1.02
CA CYS A 226 12.73 8.17 -0.72
C CYS A 226 14.14 7.63 -1.01
N PHE A 227 14.41 6.39 -0.64
CA PHE A 227 15.69 5.72 -0.88
C PHE A 227 15.96 5.54 -2.38
N ALA A 228 14.96 5.12 -3.16
CA ALA A 228 15.06 5.02 -4.61
C ALA A 228 15.41 6.36 -5.27
N ASP A 229 14.85 7.48 -4.77
CA ASP A 229 15.17 8.81 -5.28
C ASP A 229 16.58 9.26 -4.90
N GLU A 230 17.05 8.94 -3.69
CA GLU A 230 18.42 9.25 -3.25
C GLU A 230 19.49 8.45 -4.01
N VAL A 231 19.28 7.15 -4.25
CA VAL A 231 20.26 6.37 -5.04
C VAL A 231 20.31 6.83 -6.51
N ARG A 232 19.18 7.30 -7.08
CA ARG A 232 19.16 7.93 -8.41
C ARG A 232 19.95 9.23 -8.44
N ARG A 233 19.90 10.05 -7.37
CA ARG A 233 20.75 11.25 -7.23
C ARG A 233 22.24 10.91 -7.18
N LEU A 234 22.59 9.73 -6.70
CA LEU A 234 23.95 9.17 -6.76
C LEU A 234 24.31 8.56 -8.12
N GLY A 235 23.44 8.66 -9.13
CA GLY A 235 23.66 8.15 -10.47
C GLY A 235 23.31 6.66 -10.67
N MET A 236 22.72 6.01 -9.67
CA MET A 236 22.34 4.59 -9.76
C MET A 236 21.00 4.41 -10.47
N ARG A 237 20.89 3.34 -11.25
CA ARG A 237 19.63 2.93 -11.88
C ARG A 237 18.92 1.91 -11.00
N VAL A 238 17.63 2.12 -10.78
CA VAL A 238 16.72 1.17 -10.14
C VAL A 238 15.86 0.54 -11.24
N PRO A 239 15.83 -0.80 -11.44
CA PRO A 239 16.45 -1.85 -10.62
C PRO A 239 17.90 -2.23 -11.02
N HIS A 240 18.41 -1.72 -12.15
CA HIS A 240 19.57 -2.32 -12.85
C HIS A 240 20.87 -2.37 -12.02
N ASP A 241 21.17 -1.29 -11.29
CA ASP A 241 22.34 -1.22 -10.42
C ASP A 241 21.96 -1.62 -8.99
N ILE A 242 20.72 -1.32 -8.58
CA ILE A 242 20.16 -1.76 -7.30
C ILE A 242 18.64 -1.98 -7.40
N ALA A 243 18.20 -3.19 -7.04
CA ALA A 243 16.80 -3.51 -6.86
C ALA A 243 16.29 -3.03 -5.49
N ILE A 244 15.03 -2.62 -5.42
CA ILE A 244 14.42 -2.08 -4.20
C ILE A 244 13.03 -2.70 -4.03
N THR A 245 12.75 -3.20 -2.83
CA THR A 245 11.40 -3.58 -2.39
C THR A 245 10.96 -2.74 -1.19
N GLY A 246 9.66 -2.63 -0.97
CA GLY A 246 9.04 -1.95 0.16
C GLY A 246 8.03 -2.83 0.89
N PHE A 247 7.22 -2.21 1.76
CA PHE A 247 6.19 -2.85 2.56
C PHE A 247 5.02 -1.87 2.76
N ASN A 248 3.78 -2.38 2.81
CA ASN A 248 2.47 -1.72 2.97
C ASN A 248 1.62 -1.69 1.69
N ASP A 249 2.25 -1.67 0.52
CA ASP A 249 1.62 -1.49 -0.79
C ASP A 249 0.74 -0.23 -0.85
N ASP A 250 1.28 0.90 -0.40
CA ASP A 250 0.53 2.14 -0.22
C ASP A 250 0.00 2.70 -1.55
N GLY A 251 -1.29 3.03 -1.56
CA GLY A 251 -2.08 3.34 -2.77
C GLY A 251 -1.53 4.48 -3.62
N GLU A 252 -0.92 5.49 -2.98
CA GLU A 252 -0.33 6.66 -3.65
C GLU A 252 0.86 6.29 -4.56
N PHE A 253 1.40 5.07 -4.44
CA PHE A 253 2.63 4.66 -5.12
C PHE A 253 2.45 3.55 -6.15
N ARG A 254 1.21 3.14 -6.44
CA ARG A 254 0.91 1.95 -7.25
C ARG A 254 1.04 2.15 -8.77
N ASP A 255 0.74 3.35 -9.28
CA ASP A 255 0.53 3.59 -10.72
C ASP A 255 1.56 4.55 -11.38
N ASP A 256 2.67 4.83 -10.69
CA ASP A 256 3.76 5.68 -11.23
C ASP A 256 4.89 4.83 -11.84
N ALA A 257 5.63 5.37 -12.82
CA ALA A 257 6.88 4.80 -13.33
C ALA A 257 7.92 4.55 -12.21
N LYS A 258 7.78 5.24 -11.07
CA LYS A 258 8.60 5.02 -9.88
C LYS A 258 8.11 3.89 -8.96
N ALA A 259 6.96 3.25 -9.22
CA ALA A 259 6.32 2.32 -8.30
C ALA A 259 7.26 1.23 -7.73
N ILE A 260 7.18 1.00 -6.41
CA ILE A 260 8.03 0.04 -5.69
C ILE A 260 7.34 -1.31 -5.59
N THR A 261 8.06 -2.40 -5.86
CA THR A 261 7.63 -3.75 -5.50
C THR A 261 7.42 -3.83 -4.00
N SER A 262 6.21 -4.13 -3.56
CA SER A 262 5.86 -4.00 -2.15
C SER A 262 5.14 -5.22 -1.61
N ILE A 263 5.29 -5.45 -0.30
CA ILE A 263 4.48 -6.41 0.43
C ILE A 263 3.12 -5.78 0.73
N HIS A 264 2.09 -6.34 0.12
CA HIS A 264 0.70 -5.97 0.28
C HIS A 264 0.12 -6.59 1.56
N GLN A 265 -0.43 -5.72 2.40
CA GLN A 265 -1.17 -6.10 3.59
C GLN A 265 -2.67 -6.05 3.30
N ASP A 266 -3.38 -7.11 3.63
CA ASP A 266 -4.84 -7.13 3.52
C ASP A 266 -5.47 -6.42 4.74
N TRP A 267 -5.42 -5.09 4.71
CA TRP A 267 -5.96 -4.20 5.73
C TRP A 267 -7.44 -4.46 6.02
N THR A 268 -8.22 -4.79 4.99
CA THR A 268 -9.63 -5.14 5.13
C THR A 268 -9.80 -6.43 5.93
N ARG A 269 -9.00 -7.45 5.64
CA ARG A 269 -9.02 -8.70 6.41
C ARG A 269 -8.55 -8.49 7.85
N ILE A 270 -7.51 -7.70 8.08
CA ILE A 270 -7.02 -7.36 9.44
C ILE A 270 -8.15 -6.73 10.27
N GLY A 271 -8.85 -5.73 9.72
CA GLY A 271 -9.98 -5.11 10.40
C GLY A 271 -11.13 -6.09 10.66
N TYR A 272 -11.48 -6.91 9.67
CA TYR A 272 -12.51 -7.94 9.79
C TYR A 272 -12.20 -8.93 10.92
N GLU A 273 -11.00 -9.51 10.91
CA GLU A 273 -10.55 -10.51 11.89
C GLU A 273 -10.40 -9.94 13.29
N SER A 274 -10.10 -8.64 13.43
CA SER A 274 -10.05 -7.97 14.74
C SER A 274 -11.41 -7.98 15.45
N VAL A 275 -12.49 -7.73 14.71
CA VAL A 275 -13.85 -7.79 15.26
C VAL A 275 -14.26 -9.23 15.53
N GLN A 276 -13.95 -10.18 14.63
CA GLN A 276 -14.24 -11.60 14.85
C GLN A 276 -13.61 -12.11 16.13
N LEU A 277 -12.31 -11.84 16.31
CA LEU A 277 -11.58 -12.25 17.51
C LEU A 277 -12.17 -11.60 18.77
N LEU A 278 -12.53 -10.32 18.72
CA LEU A 278 -13.12 -9.64 19.87
C LEU A 278 -14.48 -10.25 20.26
N VAL A 279 -15.34 -10.54 19.26
CA VAL A 279 -16.64 -11.18 19.48
C VAL A 279 -16.49 -12.57 20.10
N GLU A 280 -15.52 -13.36 19.64
CA GLU A 280 -15.21 -14.66 20.23
C GLU A 280 -14.76 -14.55 21.69
N LEU A 281 -13.89 -13.59 22.00
CA LEU A 281 -13.43 -13.35 23.38
C LEU A 281 -14.59 -12.94 24.30
N ILE A 282 -15.49 -12.07 23.82
CA ILE A 282 -16.70 -11.66 24.54
C ILE A 282 -17.61 -12.87 24.80
N ALA A 283 -17.88 -13.67 23.77
CA ALA A 283 -18.76 -14.83 23.86
C ALA A 283 -18.21 -15.90 24.82
N GLN A 284 -16.91 -16.15 24.79
CA GLN A 284 -16.23 -17.14 25.63
C GLN A 284 -15.95 -16.62 27.05
N LYS A 285 -16.28 -15.35 27.35
CA LYS A 285 -15.93 -14.67 28.61
C LYS A 285 -14.45 -14.81 28.96
N ARG A 286 -13.59 -14.89 27.94
CA ARG A 286 -12.14 -15.03 28.11
C ARG A 286 -11.53 -13.70 28.52
N ARG A 287 -10.47 -13.77 29.33
CA ARG A 287 -9.72 -12.58 29.73
C ARG A 287 -8.63 -12.28 28.69
N PRO A 288 -8.31 -11.01 28.42
CA PRO A 288 -7.40 -10.58 27.35
C PRO A 288 -5.91 -10.94 27.51
N THR A 289 -5.55 -11.80 28.44
CA THR A 289 -4.15 -12.19 28.68
C THR A 289 -3.78 -13.51 28.02
N ASP A 290 -4.71 -14.16 27.31
CA ASP A 290 -4.48 -15.45 26.67
C ASP A 290 -3.64 -15.25 25.38
N ALA A 291 -2.32 -15.49 25.47
CA ALA A 291 -1.37 -15.39 24.35
C ALA A 291 -1.73 -16.29 23.14
N ALA A 292 -2.66 -17.23 23.30
CA ALA A 292 -3.16 -18.12 22.24
C ALA A 292 -4.07 -17.43 21.21
N ALA A 293 -4.40 -16.15 21.39
CA ALA A 293 -5.30 -15.37 20.54
C ALA A 293 -4.58 -14.47 19.52
N VAL A 294 -3.54 -14.98 18.86
CA VAL A 294 -2.84 -14.26 17.79
C VAL A 294 -3.32 -14.74 16.42
N ARG A 295 -3.81 -13.82 15.58
CA ARG A 295 -4.17 -14.07 14.18
C ARG A 295 -3.28 -13.27 13.25
N LEU A 296 -2.36 -13.96 12.60
CA LEU A 296 -1.52 -13.36 11.57
C LEU A 296 -2.18 -13.53 10.20
N ILE A 297 -2.35 -12.43 9.48
CA ILE A 297 -2.92 -12.39 8.14
C ILE A 297 -1.77 -12.55 7.14
N PRO A 298 -1.78 -13.59 6.30
CA PRO A 298 -0.72 -13.80 5.31
C PRO A 298 -0.66 -12.63 4.32
N PRO A 299 0.51 -12.00 4.13
CA PRO A 299 0.67 -10.96 3.13
C PRO A 299 0.77 -11.52 1.71
N LYS A 300 0.73 -10.61 0.73
CA LYS A 300 1.03 -10.89 -0.68
C LYS A 300 2.14 -9.98 -1.17
N ILE A 301 2.76 -10.29 -2.30
CA ILE A 301 3.71 -9.38 -2.95
C ILE A 301 3.08 -8.76 -4.20
N ALA A 302 3.17 -7.44 -4.32
CA ALA A 302 2.84 -6.68 -5.51
C ALA A 302 4.13 -6.38 -6.28
N VAL A 303 4.45 -7.22 -7.26
CA VAL A 303 5.69 -7.10 -8.05
C VAL A 303 5.61 -5.95 -9.05
N ARG A 304 6.64 -5.11 -9.06
CA ARG A 304 6.80 -3.92 -9.92
C ARG A 304 8.23 -3.82 -10.46
N ARG A 305 8.48 -2.80 -11.30
CA ARG A 305 9.77 -2.63 -11.98
C ARG A 305 10.96 -2.42 -11.04
N SER A 306 10.75 -1.93 -9.81
CA SER A 306 11.86 -1.60 -8.91
C SER A 306 12.69 -2.80 -8.46
N SER A 307 12.24 -4.04 -8.68
CA SER A 307 12.90 -5.26 -8.18
C SER A 307 13.10 -6.37 -9.22
N LEU A 308 12.83 -6.10 -10.50
CA LEU A 308 12.92 -7.10 -11.56
C LEU A 308 14.31 -7.08 -12.20
N LYS A 309 15.04 -8.19 -12.08
CA LYS A 309 16.34 -8.43 -12.73
C LYS A 309 16.17 -8.98 -14.15
N SER A 310 15.01 -9.57 -14.47
CA SER A 310 14.66 -10.13 -15.79
C SER A 310 14.63 -9.09 -16.92
N SER A 311 15.82 -8.70 -17.33
CA SER A 311 16.22 -8.12 -18.62
C SER A 311 17.66 -8.52 -18.98
N LEU A 312 18.23 -9.53 -18.31
CA LEU A 312 19.62 -9.98 -18.46
C LEU A 312 19.84 -11.09 -19.51
N GLY A 313 18.87 -11.31 -20.41
CA GLY A 313 19.01 -12.19 -21.57
C GLY A 313 18.49 -11.64 -22.91
N ILE A 314 17.81 -10.48 -22.89
CA ILE A 314 17.41 -9.74 -24.09
C ILE A 314 17.70 -8.27 -23.83
N MET A 315 18.72 -7.78 -24.53
CA MET A 315 19.24 -6.41 -24.57
C MET A 315 18.28 -5.29 -24.14
N HIS A 316 18.69 -4.50 -23.14
CA HIS A 316 18.51 -3.03 -23.06
C HIS A 316 17.12 -2.45 -23.46
N ASP A 317 16.07 -2.79 -22.72
CA ASP A 317 14.71 -2.28 -22.98
C ASP A 317 14.13 -1.34 -21.92
N GLY A 318 14.80 -1.07 -20.80
CA GLY A 318 14.35 -0.05 -19.83
C GLY A 318 14.25 1.35 -20.46
N THR A 319 15.30 1.80 -21.16
CA THR A 319 15.29 3.09 -21.87
C THR A 319 14.44 3.07 -23.15
N PHE A 320 14.24 1.91 -23.78
CA PHE A 320 13.43 1.81 -24.98
C PHE A 320 11.94 1.81 -24.63
N ARG A 321 11.51 0.96 -23.70
CA ARG A 321 10.10 0.88 -23.26
C ARG A 321 9.63 2.18 -22.64
N ASP A 322 10.44 2.81 -21.80
CA ASP A 322 10.04 4.04 -21.12
C ASP A 322 9.92 5.19 -22.13
N ARG A 323 10.89 5.35 -23.04
CA ARG A 323 10.80 6.35 -24.12
C ARG A 323 9.64 6.08 -25.07
N VAL A 324 9.36 4.81 -25.39
CA VAL A 324 8.22 4.41 -26.23
C VAL A 324 6.90 4.74 -25.53
N TYR A 325 6.78 4.44 -24.24
CA TYR A 325 5.57 4.73 -23.48
C TYR A 325 5.34 6.23 -23.34
N GLU A 326 6.38 7.01 -23.03
CA GLU A 326 6.29 8.48 -22.99
C GLU A 326 5.93 9.06 -24.36
N TYR A 327 6.50 8.52 -25.44
CA TYR A 327 6.13 8.92 -26.78
C TYR A 327 4.66 8.61 -27.10
N ILE A 328 4.16 7.43 -26.74
CA ILE A 328 2.75 7.06 -26.89
C ILE A 328 1.87 8.00 -26.08
N LYS A 329 2.18 8.24 -24.80
CA LYS A 329 1.43 9.15 -23.93
C LYS A 329 1.34 10.57 -24.50
N ALA A 330 2.42 11.06 -25.12
CA ALA A 330 2.44 12.38 -25.74
C ALA A 330 1.73 12.45 -27.10
N ASN A 331 1.64 11.32 -27.84
CA ASN A 331 1.22 11.31 -29.25
C ASN A 331 0.07 10.35 -29.58
N TYR A 332 -0.58 9.74 -28.59
CA TYR A 332 -1.58 8.69 -28.82
C TYR A 332 -2.76 9.16 -29.67
N THR A 333 -3.08 10.45 -29.72
CA THR A 333 -4.17 10.97 -30.58
C THR A 333 -3.77 11.08 -32.05
N ASP A 334 -2.47 11.23 -32.36
CA ASP A 334 -1.95 11.37 -33.71
C ASP A 334 -1.54 10.00 -34.30
N SER A 335 -2.44 9.41 -35.07
CA SER A 335 -2.18 8.13 -35.75
C SER A 335 -1.01 8.20 -36.77
N ALA A 336 -0.69 9.37 -37.31
CA ALA A 336 0.44 9.53 -38.23
C ALA A 336 1.77 9.54 -37.47
N ALA A 337 1.84 10.23 -36.32
CA ALA A 337 2.99 10.18 -35.42
C ALA A 337 3.28 8.74 -34.93
N ILE A 338 2.23 8.01 -34.52
CA ILE A 338 2.37 6.61 -34.12
C ILE A 338 2.92 5.72 -35.24
N ARG A 339 2.48 5.93 -36.50
CA ARG A 339 3.01 5.17 -37.66
C ARG A 339 4.48 5.48 -37.95
N ARG A 340 4.94 6.69 -37.65
CA ARG A 340 6.33 7.14 -37.83
C ARG A 340 7.18 6.99 -36.56
N MET A 341 6.67 6.35 -35.52
CA MET A 341 7.39 6.18 -34.26
C MET A 341 8.78 5.58 -34.48
N HIS A 342 8.93 4.61 -35.39
CA HIS A 342 10.22 4.01 -35.72
C HIS A 342 11.30 5.04 -36.12
N GLU A 343 10.94 6.14 -36.78
CA GLU A 343 11.86 7.21 -37.19
C GLU A 343 12.41 7.95 -35.97
N VAL A 344 11.56 8.21 -34.98
CA VAL A 344 11.94 8.89 -33.72
C VAL A 344 12.92 8.05 -32.92
N PHE A 345 12.83 6.72 -33.03
CA PHE A 345 13.75 5.79 -32.39
C PHE A 345 14.98 5.46 -33.24
N GLY A 346 15.11 6.05 -34.44
CA GLY A 346 16.23 5.82 -35.35
C GLY A 346 16.30 4.38 -35.90
N LEU A 347 15.16 3.71 -36.02
CA LEU A 347 15.06 2.31 -36.44
C LEU A 347 14.27 2.16 -37.75
N SER A 348 14.59 1.10 -38.51
CA SER A 348 13.72 0.66 -39.61
C SER A 348 12.39 0.14 -39.06
N LYS A 349 11.35 0.11 -39.91
CA LYS A 349 10.01 -0.36 -39.52
C LYS A 349 10.03 -1.79 -38.97
N ASP A 350 10.75 -2.68 -39.64
CA ASP A 350 10.81 -4.10 -39.25
C ASP A 350 11.59 -4.29 -37.96
N HIS A 351 12.73 -3.62 -37.81
CA HIS A 351 13.52 -3.70 -36.59
C HIS A 351 12.80 -3.07 -35.40
N PHE A 352 12.13 -1.92 -35.60
CA PHE A 352 11.29 -1.33 -34.57
C PHE A 352 10.14 -2.25 -34.17
N SER A 353 9.46 -2.87 -35.13
CA SER A 353 8.32 -3.76 -34.85
C SER A 353 8.74 -5.02 -34.11
N ASP A 354 9.85 -5.66 -34.52
CA ASP A 354 10.42 -6.81 -33.83
C ASP A 354 10.89 -6.44 -32.42
N ARG A 355 11.65 -5.34 -32.28
CA ARG A 355 12.09 -4.83 -30.97
C ARG A 355 10.91 -4.46 -30.07
N PHE A 356 9.89 -3.79 -30.61
CA PHE A 356 8.68 -3.43 -29.87
C PHE A 356 7.93 -4.68 -29.42
N LYS A 357 7.72 -5.68 -30.29
CA LYS A 357 7.04 -6.92 -29.90
C LYS A 357 7.83 -7.69 -28.85
N ARG A 358 9.16 -7.77 -28.96
CA ARG A 358 10.02 -8.37 -27.92
C ARG A 358 9.91 -7.63 -26.60
N ALA A 359 9.88 -6.30 -26.66
CA ALA A 359 9.75 -5.45 -25.48
C ALA A 359 8.36 -5.57 -24.83
N PHE A 360 7.26 -5.39 -25.58
CA PHE A 360 5.91 -5.23 -25.04
C PHE A 360 5.04 -6.51 -25.11
N GLY A 361 5.50 -7.56 -25.77
CA GLY A 361 4.75 -8.81 -25.99
C GLY A 361 3.57 -8.68 -26.98
N ARG A 362 3.30 -7.47 -27.49
CA ARG A 362 2.20 -7.14 -28.40
C ARG A 362 2.65 -6.12 -29.44
N SER A 363 1.85 -5.89 -30.48
CA SER A 363 2.16 -4.83 -31.45
C SER A 363 1.96 -3.45 -30.85
N TYR A 364 2.66 -2.44 -31.37
CA TYR A 364 2.49 -1.05 -30.91
C TYR A 364 1.12 -0.49 -31.25
N THR A 365 0.49 -0.99 -32.32
CA THR A 365 -0.90 -0.66 -32.66
C THR A 365 -1.87 -1.16 -31.59
N ASP A 366 -1.65 -2.34 -31.03
CA ASP A 366 -2.50 -2.88 -29.94
C ASP A 366 -2.31 -2.07 -28.66
N ILE A 367 -1.06 -1.79 -28.27
CA ILE A 367 -0.76 -1.02 -27.06
C ILE A 367 -1.34 0.40 -27.14
N VAL A 368 -1.20 1.07 -28.28
CA VAL A 368 -1.80 2.39 -28.49
C VAL A 368 -3.32 2.32 -28.43
N THR A 369 -3.93 1.28 -29.01
CA THR A 369 -5.38 1.08 -28.96
C THR A 369 -5.88 0.89 -27.53
N ASP A 370 -5.21 0.05 -26.74
CA ASP A 370 -5.54 -0.16 -25.33
C ASP A 370 -5.40 1.15 -24.53
N TYR A 371 -4.33 1.91 -24.76
CA TYR A 371 -4.12 3.21 -24.12
C TYR A 371 -5.25 4.20 -24.45
N ARG A 372 -5.63 4.30 -25.73
CA ARG A 372 -6.75 5.15 -26.19
C ARG A 372 -8.07 4.77 -25.53
N LEU A 373 -8.33 3.47 -25.38
CA LEU A 373 -9.53 2.96 -24.71
C LEU A 373 -9.54 3.28 -23.21
N THR A 374 -8.40 3.19 -22.53
CA THR A 374 -8.27 3.61 -21.12
C THR A 374 -8.57 5.09 -20.94
N ILE A 375 -8.01 5.95 -21.78
CA ILE A 375 -8.29 7.41 -21.73
C ILE A 375 -9.76 7.69 -22.06
N ALA A 376 -10.36 6.95 -22.99
CA ALA A 376 -11.80 7.08 -23.28
C ALA A 376 -12.65 6.71 -22.07
N ALA A 377 -12.34 5.60 -21.38
CA ALA A 377 -13.05 5.17 -20.18
C ALA A 377 -12.93 6.20 -19.04
N GLU A 378 -11.76 6.78 -18.84
CA GLU A 378 -11.55 7.87 -17.87
C GLU A 378 -12.39 9.11 -18.21
N LYS A 379 -12.36 9.55 -19.47
CA LYS A 379 -13.18 10.67 -19.94
C LYS A 379 -14.69 10.41 -19.81
N LEU A 380 -15.15 9.18 -19.99
CA LEU A 380 -16.55 8.81 -19.78
C LEU A 380 -16.97 8.93 -18.31
N ARG A 381 -16.04 8.72 -17.35
CA ARG A 381 -16.32 8.83 -15.92
C ARG A 381 -16.36 10.27 -15.41
N PHE A 382 -15.48 11.12 -15.93
CA PHE A 382 -15.20 12.44 -15.32
C PHE A 382 -15.53 13.65 -16.19
N ALA A 383 -15.79 13.47 -17.49
CA ALA A 383 -15.99 14.58 -18.40
C ALA A 383 -17.32 14.48 -19.16
N ALA A 384 -18.05 15.61 -19.19
CA ALA A 384 -19.28 15.78 -19.97
C ALA A 384 -19.04 15.93 -21.49
N HIS A 385 -17.98 15.32 -22.04
CA HIS A 385 -17.75 15.35 -23.49
C HIS A 385 -18.90 14.63 -24.21
N PRO A 386 -19.43 15.16 -25.32
CA PRO A 386 -20.36 14.40 -26.15
C PRO A 386 -19.72 13.07 -26.58
N ILE A 387 -20.41 11.95 -26.37
CA ILE A 387 -19.92 10.61 -26.78
C ILE A 387 -19.60 10.60 -28.28
N THR A 388 -20.37 11.36 -29.06
CA THR A 388 -20.21 11.59 -30.49
C THR A 388 -18.88 12.24 -30.89
N GLU A 389 -18.17 12.91 -29.97
CA GLU A 389 -16.88 13.55 -30.24
C GLU A 389 -15.71 12.88 -29.50
N LEU A 390 -16.00 12.09 -28.46
CA LEU A 390 -15.02 11.42 -27.63
C LEU A 390 -14.06 10.54 -28.43
N TYR A 391 -14.57 9.78 -29.41
CA TYR A 391 -13.73 8.87 -30.18
C TYR A 391 -12.61 9.61 -30.92
N ARG A 392 -12.89 10.82 -31.44
CA ARG A 392 -11.88 11.66 -32.12
C ARG A 392 -10.88 12.21 -31.11
N ALA A 393 -11.34 12.68 -29.96
CA ALA A 393 -10.48 13.18 -28.89
C ALA A 393 -9.54 12.11 -28.33
N CYS A 394 -9.92 10.83 -28.44
CA CYS A 394 -9.09 9.68 -28.08
C CYS A 394 -8.28 9.12 -29.27
N GLY A 395 -8.30 9.75 -30.46
CA GLY A 395 -7.48 9.34 -31.60
C GLY A 395 -8.03 8.20 -32.45
N PHE A 396 -9.29 7.82 -32.31
CA PHE A 396 -9.94 6.83 -33.17
C PHE A 396 -10.41 7.45 -34.49
N GLY A 397 -10.29 6.71 -35.59
CA GLY A 397 -10.71 7.19 -36.91
C GLY A 397 -12.23 7.24 -37.11
N THR A 398 -12.98 6.29 -36.53
CA THR A 398 -14.44 6.22 -36.67
C THR A 398 -15.11 5.83 -35.36
N HIS A 399 -16.34 6.32 -35.17
CA HIS A 399 -17.17 5.98 -34.01
C HIS A 399 -17.50 4.47 -33.96
N GLN A 400 -17.76 3.85 -35.11
CA GLN A 400 -18.11 2.43 -35.21
C GLN A 400 -16.94 1.54 -34.74
N HIS A 401 -15.71 1.85 -35.16
CA HIS A 401 -14.53 1.10 -34.74
C HIS A 401 -14.25 1.26 -33.25
N PHE A 402 -14.32 2.50 -32.74
CA PHE A 402 -14.21 2.79 -31.31
C PHE A 402 -15.23 2.01 -30.48
N SER A 403 -16.52 2.08 -30.85
CA SER A 403 -17.59 1.44 -30.09
C SER A 403 -17.46 -0.08 -30.07
N ALA A 404 -17.08 -0.69 -31.19
CA ALA A 404 -16.84 -2.14 -31.27
C ALA A 404 -15.67 -2.58 -30.38
N LEU A 405 -14.56 -1.84 -30.40
CA LEU A 405 -13.40 -2.12 -29.56
C LEU A 405 -13.70 -1.91 -28.08
N PHE A 406 -14.39 -0.82 -27.74
CA PHE A 406 -14.77 -0.50 -26.37
C PHE A 406 -15.68 -1.60 -25.80
N LYS A 407 -16.70 -2.01 -26.55
CA LYS A 407 -17.59 -3.11 -26.16
C LYS A 407 -16.83 -4.42 -25.97
N ARG A 408 -15.88 -4.72 -26.85
CA ARG A 408 -15.04 -5.93 -26.73
C ARG A 408 -14.17 -5.93 -25.47
N VAL A 409 -13.65 -4.77 -25.06
CA VAL A 409 -12.73 -4.66 -23.92
C VAL A 409 -13.46 -4.52 -22.58
N TYR A 410 -14.55 -3.77 -22.54
CA TYR A 410 -15.27 -3.43 -21.31
C TYR A 410 -16.61 -4.17 -21.14
N ASP A 411 -16.97 -5.03 -22.10
CA ASP A 411 -18.25 -5.77 -22.13
C ASP A 411 -19.50 -4.88 -22.06
N MET A 412 -19.37 -3.62 -22.49
CA MET A 412 -20.45 -2.65 -22.55
C MET A 412 -20.12 -1.53 -23.54
N THR A 413 -21.14 -0.89 -24.10
CA THR A 413 -20.98 0.27 -24.99
C THR A 413 -20.47 1.50 -24.21
N PRO A 414 -19.86 2.48 -24.89
CA PRO A 414 -19.43 3.73 -24.24
C PRO A 414 -20.56 4.45 -23.49
N SER A 415 -21.80 4.40 -23.99
CA SER A 415 -22.97 5.01 -23.36
C SER A 415 -23.37 4.29 -22.07
N GLU A 416 -23.45 2.96 -22.11
CA GLU A 416 -23.73 2.12 -20.93
C GLU A 416 -22.63 2.30 -19.87
N TYR A 417 -21.37 2.36 -20.31
CA TYR A 417 -20.23 2.60 -19.42
C TYR A 417 -20.33 3.95 -18.72
N ARG A 418 -20.70 5.01 -19.43
CA ARG A 418 -20.93 6.33 -18.85
C ARG A 418 -22.06 6.28 -17.83
N GLU A 419 -23.23 5.76 -18.20
CA GLU A 419 -24.40 5.71 -17.32
C GLU A 419 -24.08 4.99 -15.99
N LYS A 420 -23.32 3.90 -16.05
CA LYS A 420 -22.95 3.10 -14.88
C LYS A 420 -21.86 3.72 -14.00
N HIS A 421 -20.97 4.52 -14.59
CA HIS A 421 -19.74 4.97 -13.93
C HIS A 421 -19.54 6.48 -13.87
N LEU A 422 -20.55 7.27 -14.22
CA LEU A 422 -20.49 8.73 -14.19
C LEU A 422 -20.30 9.22 -12.75
N CYS A 423 -19.15 9.82 -12.47
CA CYS A 423 -18.94 10.57 -11.25
C CYS A 423 -19.46 12.00 -11.48
N VAL A 424 -20.64 12.32 -10.96
CA VAL A 424 -21.12 13.70 -10.90
C VAL A 424 -20.24 14.43 -9.88
N LYS A 425 -19.37 15.32 -10.35
CA LYS A 425 -18.82 16.36 -9.47
C LYS A 425 -19.94 17.39 -9.27
N GLU A 426 -20.55 17.39 -8.08
CA GLU A 426 -21.27 18.56 -7.57
C GLU A 426 -20.30 19.73 -7.34
#